data_AF-A0A212ENS5-F1
#
_entry.id   AF-A0A212ENS5-F1
#
_cell.length_a   1.000
_cell.length_b   1.000
_cell.length_c   1.000
_cell.angle_alpha   90.00
_cell.angle_beta   90.00
_cell.angle_gamma   90.00
#
_symmetry.space_group_name_H-M   'P 1'
#
loop_
_entity.id
_entity.type
_entity.pdbx_description
1 polymer ?
#
loop_
_entity_poly.entity_id
_entity_poly.type
_entity_poly.pdbx_seq_one_letter_code
_entity_poly.pdbx_strand_id
1 'polypeptide(L)'
;MDIIKSGDNVLLIWNNNEPSEISNLVKEIQSIQNVSVAMENSNMIAEGSRPQASFDVVMSNWLQPNSVEHTDSLLSIIIKLLKPSGKLILKDQKDICSPLKLNGFLNVINNGDHYSAEKPKFEVGSKASLKLKKPAVWKLDDTVEEAWTTKGDDEIIDSDMLLDEKDLTKPDEKSLRGKYYIAIHLS
;
A
#
# COMPACT_ATOMS: atom_id res chain seq x y z
N MET A 1 20.17 10.81 16.49
CA MET A 1 20.44 9.50 15.85
C MET A 1 19.73 8.36 16.59
N ASP A 2 18.65 8.64 17.33
CA ASP A 2 18.10 7.72 18.34
C ASP A 2 17.34 6.51 17.77
N ILE A 3 17.31 6.39 16.44
CA ILE A 3 16.59 5.34 15.73
C ILE A 3 17.52 4.14 15.44
N ILE A 4 18.83 4.37 15.30
CA ILE A 4 19.82 3.33 15.04
C ILE A 4 20.31 2.76 16.37
N LYS A 5 20.25 1.44 16.50
CA LYS A 5 20.66 0.70 17.69
C LYS A 5 21.90 -0.13 17.41
N SER A 6 22.53 -0.59 18.49
CA SER A 6 23.65 -1.52 18.38
C SER A 6 23.22 -2.81 17.68
N GLY A 7 24.00 -3.25 16.68
CA GLY A 7 23.71 -4.46 15.90
C GLY A 7 22.85 -4.24 14.66
N ASP A 8 22.38 -3.01 14.39
CA ASP A 8 21.52 -2.74 13.24
C ASP A 8 22.29 -2.84 11.91
N ASN A 9 21.61 -3.37 10.89
CA ASN A 9 22.02 -3.25 9.50
C ASN A 9 21.36 -2.01 8.88
N VAL A 10 22.15 -1.00 8.55
CA VAL A 10 21.69 0.29 8.02
C VAL A 10 21.99 0.37 6.52
N LEU A 11 21.01 0.79 5.72
CA LEU A 11 21.20 1.15 4.32
C LEU A 11 21.08 2.66 4.15
N LEU A 12 22.11 3.28 3.59
CA LEU A 12 22.11 4.69 3.19
C LEU A 12 21.84 4.80 1.69
N ILE A 13 20.75 5.47 1.32
CA ILE A 13 20.40 5.81 -0.05
C ILE A 13 20.82 7.24 -0.33
N TRP A 14 21.64 7.42 -1.37
CA TRP A 14 22.22 8.71 -1.75
C TRP A 14 22.06 8.98 -3.25
N ASN A 15 22.15 10.25 -3.65
CA ASN A 15 22.14 10.66 -5.04
C ASN A 15 22.85 12.01 -5.21
N ASN A 16 23.89 12.05 -6.04
CA ASN A 16 24.67 13.27 -6.32
C ASN A 16 25.13 14.02 -5.05
N ASN A 17 25.49 13.28 -3.99
CA ASN A 17 26.06 13.85 -2.77
C ASN A 17 27.59 13.82 -2.81
N GLU A 18 28.23 14.75 -2.09
CA GLU A 18 29.69 14.80 -2.02
C GLU A 18 30.27 13.58 -1.28
N PRO A 19 31.29 12.89 -1.83
CA PRO A 19 31.85 11.68 -1.20
C PRO A 19 32.38 11.89 0.22
N SER A 20 32.87 13.10 0.52
CA SER A 20 33.35 13.47 1.86
C SER A 20 32.22 13.50 2.88
N GLU A 21 31.05 14.02 2.52
CA GLU A 21 29.87 14.08 3.39
C GLU A 21 29.31 12.68 3.66
N ILE A 22 29.23 11.84 2.62
CA ILE A 22 28.84 10.44 2.75
C ILE A 22 29.78 9.72 3.72
N SER A 23 31.10 9.89 3.53
CA SER A 23 32.11 9.26 4.39
C SER A 23 32.00 9.72 5.84
N ASN A 24 31.68 10.99 6.09
CA ASN A 24 31.50 11.53 7.43
C ASN A 24 30.25 10.94 8.10
N LEU A 25 29.13 10.86 7.38
CA LEU A 25 27.90 10.26 7.90
C LEU A 25 28.08 8.77 8.20
N VAL A 26 28.77 8.03 7.33
CA VAL A 26 29.07 6.61 7.56
C VAL A 26 29.92 6.44 8.83
N LYS A 27 30.93 7.29 9.05
CA LYS A 27 31.73 7.27 10.29
C LYS A 27 30.90 7.60 11.52
N GLU A 28 29.96 8.53 11.42
CA GLU A 28 29.05 8.89 12.50
C GLU A 28 28.15 7.68 12.87
N ILE A 29 27.58 6.99 11.88
CA ILE A 29 26.76 5.79 12.10
C ILE A 29 27.61 4.64 12.66
N GLN A 30 28.82 4.44 12.16
CA GLN A 30 29.75 3.40 12.62
C GLN A 30 30.32 3.65 14.01
N SER A 31 30.15 4.85 14.58
CA SER A 31 30.48 5.12 15.98
C SER A 31 29.58 4.34 16.95
N ILE A 32 28.42 3.89 16.49
CA ILE A 32 27.50 3.02 17.23
C ILE A 32 28.03 1.57 17.17
N GLN A 33 28.04 0.90 18.31
CA GLN A 33 28.63 -0.42 18.45
C GLN A 33 27.95 -1.47 17.55
N ASN A 34 28.74 -2.26 16.80
CA ASN A 34 28.28 -3.37 15.96
C ASN A 34 27.29 -3.01 14.84
N VAL A 35 27.28 -1.77 14.35
CA VAL A 35 26.42 -1.38 13.23
C VAL A 35 27.09 -1.69 11.89
N SER A 36 26.34 -2.30 10.97
CA SER A 36 26.76 -2.51 9.59
C SER A 36 26.14 -1.44 8.70
N VAL A 37 26.93 -0.81 7.83
CA VAL A 37 26.45 0.25 6.94
C VAL A 37 26.68 -0.15 5.49
N ALA A 38 25.60 -0.19 4.72
CA ALA A 38 25.60 -0.34 3.29
C ALA A 38 25.20 0.98 2.61
N MET A 39 25.63 1.17 1.36
CA MET A 39 25.28 2.35 0.57
C MET A 39 24.74 1.93 -0.79
N GLU A 40 23.70 2.62 -1.25
CA GLU A 40 23.13 2.46 -2.59
C GLU A 40 22.86 3.82 -3.22
N ASN A 41 23.12 3.92 -4.53
CA ASN A 41 22.71 5.07 -5.29
C ASN A 41 21.24 4.91 -5.70
N SER A 42 20.41 5.94 -5.53
CA SER A 42 18.98 5.85 -5.82
C SER A 42 18.65 5.48 -7.26
N ASN A 43 19.50 5.84 -8.23
CA ASN A 43 19.26 5.56 -9.65
C ASN A 43 19.64 4.11 -10.02
N MET A 44 20.59 3.52 -9.29
CA MET A 44 21.12 2.17 -9.56
C MET A 44 20.55 1.09 -8.64
N ILE A 45 19.80 1.47 -7.60
CA ILE A 45 19.27 0.53 -6.60
C ILE A 45 18.38 -0.57 -7.19
N ALA A 46 17.72 -0.31 -8.31
CA ALA A 46 16.90 -1.28 -9.02
C ALA A 46 17.74 -2.39 -9.70
N GLU A 47 19.00 -2.08 -10.03
CA GLU A 47 19.97 -3.01 -10.62
C GLU A 47 20.78 -3.74 -9.54
N GLY A 48 20.69 -3.28 -8.29
CA GLY A 48 21.40 -3.85 -7.15
C GLY A 48 20.92 -5.26 -6.81
N SER A 49 21.87 -6.20 -6.66
CA SER A 49 21.58 -7.57 -6.21
C SER A 49 21.62 -7.68 -4.69
N ARG A 50 20.79 -6.88 -4.00
CA ARG A 50 20.72 -6.93 -2.54
C ARG A 50 19.73 -7.98 -2.05
N PRO A 51 20.07 -8.75 -0.99
CA PRO A 51 19.11 -9.65 -0.37
C PRO A 51 17.90 -8.86 0.15
N GLN A 52 16.71 -9.38 -0.13
CA GLN A 52 15.47 -8.86 0.47
C GLN A 52 15.51 -9.06 2.00
N ALA A 53 14.78 -8.21 2.72
CA ALA A 53 14.62 -8.30 4.17
C ALA A 53 15.94 -8.40 4.95
N SER A 54 16.93 -7.58 4.57
CA SER A 54 18.28 -7.64 5.14
C SER A 54 18.63 -6.44 6.03
N PHE A 55 17.90 -5.34 5.90
CA PHE A 55 18.16 -4.10 6.62
C PHE A 55 17.16 -3.84 7.74
N ASP A 56 17.65 -3.39 8.88
CA ASP A 56 16.85 -2.98 10.03
C ASP A 56 16.40 -1.51 9.88
N VAL A 57 17.28 -0.67 9.33
CA VAL A 57 17.02 0.76 9.09
C VAL A 57 17.45 1.15 7.68
N VAL A 58 16.60 1.89 6.97
CA VAL A 58 16.94 2.56 5.71
C VAL A 58 16.89 4.07 5.93
N MET A 59 17.95 4.76 5.54
CA MET A 59 18.07 6.21 5.56
C MET A 59 18.14 6.74 4.13
N SER A 60 17.29 7.70 3.79
CA SER A 60 17.30 8.35 2.47
C SER A 60 17.30 9.86 2.60
N ASN A 61 17.95 10.57 1.67
CA ASN A 61 18.05 12.03 1.69
C ASN A 61 18.55 12.61 3.02
N TRP A 62 19.44 11.90 3.72
CA TRP A 62 19.99 12.43 4.97
C TRP A 62 21.01 13.57 4.75
N LEU A 63 21.59 13.62 3.54
CA LEU A 63 22.59 14.59 3.12
C LEU A 63 21.98 15.62 2.17
N GLN A 64 22.49 16.85 2.25
CA GLN A 64 22.13 17.88 1.27
C GLN A 64 22.69 17.51 -0.12
N PRO A 65 22.00 17.89 -1.21
CA PRO A 65 20.83 18.78 -1.28
C PRO A 65 19.49 18.04 -1.28
N ASN A 66 19.40 16.84 -0.70
CA ASN A 66 18.20 16.00 -0.69
C ASN A 66 17.71 15.64 -2.12
N SER A 67 18.63 15.23 -2.98
CA SER A 67 18.41 14.99 -4.42
C SER A 67 17.65 13.69 -4.76
N VAL A 68 17.37 12.82 -3.79
CA VAL A 68 16.65 11.57 -4.04
C VAL A 68 15.16 11.88 -4.21
N GLU A 69 14.58 11.52 -5.34
CA GLU A 69 13.14 11.55 -5.55
C GLU A 69 12.53 10.21 -5.14
N HIS A 70 11.64 10.24 -4.14
CA HIS A 70 10.98 9.05 -3.60
C HIS A 70 9.75 8.64 -4.42
N THR A 71 10.01 8.14 -5.63
CA THR A 71 8.97 7.54 -6.49
C THR A 71 8.42 6.24 -5.89
N ASP A 72 7.22 5.83 -6.33
CA ASP A 72 6.62 4.56 -5.91
C ASP A 72 7.52 3.36 -6.22
N SER A 73 8.24 3.39 -7.35
CA SER A 73 9.22 2.36 -7.69
C SER A 73 10.30 2.24 -6.61
N LEU A 74 10.89 3.36 -6.20
CA LEU A 74 11.91 3.39 -5.16
C LEU A 74 11.36 2.93 -3.80
N LEU A 75 10.20 3.45 -3.39
CA LEU A 75 9.55 3.07 -2.13
C LEU A 75 9.22 1.56 -2.10
N SER A 76 8.78 0.98 -3.22
CA SER A 76 8.51 -0.45 -3.35
C SER A 76 9.77 -1.32 -3.25
N ILE A 77 10.93 -0.80 -3.66
CA ILE A 77 12.23 -1.49 -3.49
C ILE A 77 12.65 -1.39 -2.02
N ILE A 78 12.57 -0.20 -1.43
CA ILE A 78 12.93 0.03 -0.02
C ILE A 78 12.16 -0.90 0.92
N ILE A 79 10.84 -1.00 0.76
CA ILE A 79 10.02 -1.87 1.63
C ILE A 79 10.39 -3.36 1.50
N LYS A 80 10.89 -3.80 0.35
CA LYS A 80 11.37 -5.18 0.15
C LYS A 80 12.74 -5.41 0.80
N LEU A 81 13.60 -4.40 0.83
CA LEU A 81 14.93 -4.48 1.44
C LEU A 81 14.88 -4.45 2.97
N LEU A 82 13.90 -3.78 3.56
CA LEU A 82 13.67 -3.75 5.00
C LEU A 82 13.22 -5.11 5.55
N LYS A 83 13.72 -5.50 6.72
CA LYS A 83 13.20 -6.60 7.53
C LYS A 83 11.78 -6.28 8.04
N PRO A 84 10.98 -7.30 8.44
CA PRO A 84 9.73 -7.05 9.15
C PRO A 84 9.95 -6.17 10.39
N SER A 85 9.13 -5.14 10.58
CA SER A 85 9.33 -4.08 11.60
C SER A 85 10.55 -3.17 11.39
N GLY A 86 11.21 -3.26 10.24
CA GLY A 86 12.31 -2.36 9.87
C GLY A 86 11.81 -0.93 9.67
N LYS A 87 12.69 0.04 9.88
CA LYS A 87 12.36 1.47 9.87
C LYS A 87 12.92 2.16 8.65
N LEU A 88 12.10 3.00 8.03
CA LEU A 88 12.51 3.97 7.02
C LEU A 88 12.55 5.36 7.66
N ILE A 89 13.66 6.05 7.47
CA ILE A 89 13.84 7.46 7.84
C ILE A 89 14.24 8.20 6.57
N LEU A 90 13.50 9.25 6.22
CA LEU A 90 13.82 10.03 5.03
C LEU A 90 13.53 11.51 5.22
N LYS A 91 14.21 12.35 4.44
CA LYS A 91 13.87 13.76 4.28
C LYS A 91 13.35 14.00 2.87
N ASP A 92 12.32 14.83 2.74
CA ASP A 92 11.77 15.20 1.44
C ASP A 92 11.26 16.64 1.51
N GLN A 93 11.31 17.33 0.37
CA GLN A 93 10.78 18.69 0.23
C GLN A 93 9.25 18.69 0.10
N LYS A 94 8.67 17.57 -0.36
CA LYS A 94 7.22 17.40 -0.55
C LYS A 94 6.61 16.59 0.57
N ASP A 95 5.29 16.70 0.75
CA ASP A 95 4.57 15.78 1.63
C ASP A 95 4.47 14.40 0.97
N ILE A 96 5.05 13.41 1.65
CA ILE A 96 5.15 12.03 1.18
C ILE A 96 4.37 11.05 2.07
N CYS A 97 3.53 11.55 2.99
CA CYS A 97 2.72 10.70 3.86
C CYS A 97 1.80 9.75 3.06
N SER A 98 1.17 10.26 2.00
CA SER A 98 0.25 9.48 1.16
C SER A 98 0.98 8.40 0.37
N PRO A 99 2.06 8.69 -0.41
CA PRO A 99 2.86 7.67 -1.07
C PRO A 99 3.40 6.60 -0.12
N LEU A 100 3.89 6.97 1.08
CA LEU A 100 4.37 6.01 2.06
C LEU A 100 3.27 5.01 2.48
N LYS A 101 2.07 5.51 2.79
CA LYS A 101 0.93 4.65 3.15
C LYS A 101 0.49 3.75 2.00
N LEU A 102 0.45 4.28 0.77
CA LEU A 102 0.06 3.53 -0.43
C LEU A 102 1.06 2.43 -0.78
N ASN A 103 2.35 2.64 -0.50
CA ASN A 103 3.40 1.64 -0.70
C ASN A 103 3.48 0.60 0.45
N GLY A 104 2.59 0.66 1.44
CA GLY A 104 2.45 -0.36 2.48
C GLY A 104 3.25 -0.07 3.75
N PHE A 105 3.79 1.14 3.92
CA PHE A 105 4.41 1.53 5.19
C PHE A 105 3.35 1.85 6.25
N LEU A 106 3.64 1.46 7.48
CA LEU A 106 2.83 1.73 8.67
C LEU A 106 3.52 2.79 9.55
N ASN A 107 2.76 3.30 10.52
CA ASN A 107 3.29 4.23 11.54
C ASN A 107 4.03 5.43 10.92
N VAL A 108 3.47 6.00 9.84
CA VAL A 108 4.06 7.17 9.17
C VAL A 108 3.90 8.39 10.07
N ILE A 109 5.02 8.92 10.54
CA ILE A 109 5.11 10.09 11.43
C ILE A 109 5.93 11.17 10.71
N ASN A 110 5.38 12.38 10.66
CA ASN A 110 6.09 13.57 10.18
C ASN A 110 6.61 14.35 11.40
N ASN A 111 7.93 14.42 11.56
CA ASN A 111 8.59 15.14 12.65
C ASN A 111 8.95 16.60 12.27
N GLY A 112 8.46 17.11 11.14
CA GLY A 112 8.77 18.44 10.60
C GLY A 112 10.08 18.51 9.83
N ASP A 113 11.14 17.89 10.36
CA ASP A 113 12.46 17.79 9.69
C ASP A 113 12.60 16.53 8.82
N HIS A 114 11.99 15.42 9.25
CA HIS A 114 12.08 14.13 8.56
C HIS A 114 10.81 13.31 8.78
N TYR A 115 10.62 12.32 7.90
CA TYR A 115 9.57 11.32 8.01
C TYR A 115 10.14 10.03 8.58
N SER A 116 9.38 9.38 9.44
CA SER A 116 9.65 8.04 9.93
C SER A 116 8.49 7.12 9.57
N ALA A 117 8.81 5.92 9.11
CA ALA A 117 7.83 4.92 8.68
C ALA A 117 8.35 3.51 8.99
N GLU A 118 7.46 2.53 9.11
CA GLU A 118 7.82 1.17 9.51
C GLU A 118 7.25 0.13 8.53
N LYS A 119 8.05 -0.91 8.22
CA LYS A 119 7.55 -2.08 7.48
C LYS A 119 6.64 -2.91 8.41
N PRO A 120 5.48 -3.40 7.94
CA PRO A 120 4.67 -4.35 8.68
C PRO A 120 5.45 -5.57 9.18
N LYS A 121 4.92 -6.26 10.20
CA LYS A 121 5.51 -7.48 10.78
C LYS A 121 5.41 -8.73 9.89
N PHE A 122 4.93 -8.59 8.65
CA PHE A 122 4.73 -9.69 7.73
C PHE A 122 5.20 -9.31 6.33
N GLU A 123 5.54 -10.31 5.53
CA GLU A 123 5.92 -10.13 4.14
C GLU A 123 4.80 -10.65 3.23
N VAL A 124 4.62 -10.04 2.06
CA VAL A 124 3.60 -10.45 1.09
C VAL A 124 3.91 -11.90 0.67
N GLY A 125 2.99 -12.82 0.97
CA GLY A 125 3.18 -14.27 0.76
C GLY A 125 3.41 -15.07 2.04
N SER A 126 3.62 -14.40 3.19
CA SER A 126 3.63 -15.05 4.50
C SER A 126 2.23 -15.54 4.87
N LYS A 127 2.04 -16.87 4.87
CA LYS A 127 0.81 -17.50 5.35
C LYS A 127 0.92 -17.67 6.87
N ALA A 128 0.18 -16.86 7.62
CA ALA A 128 -0.01 -17.13 9.04
C ALA A 128 -1.15 -18.14 9.19
N SER A 129 -0.83 -19.38 9.59
CA SER A 129 -1.87 -20.33 10.02
C SER A 129 -2.50 -19.78 11.29
N LEU A 130 -3.65 -19.10 11.17
CA LEU A 130 -4.44 -18.75 12.34
C LEU A 130 -4.89 -20.05 13.00
N LYS A 131 -4.42 -20.30 14.22
CA LYS A 131 -5.07 -21.24 15.12
C LYS A 131 -6.35 -20.58 15.61
N LEU A 132 -7.37 -20.55 14.74
CA LEU A 132 -8.71 -20.16 15.10
C LEU A 132 -9.14 -21.12 16.21
N LYS A 133 -9.14 -20.65 17.46
CA LYS A 133 -9.92 -21.32 18.51
C LYS A 133 -11.32 -21.39 17.94
N LYS A 134 -11.89 -22.62 17.91
CA LYS A 134 -13.24 -22.87 17.38
C LYS A 134 -14.11 -21.68 17.78
N PRO A 135 -14.73 -20.95 16.83
CA PRO A 135 -15.64 -19.90 17.22
C PRO A 135 -16.60 -20.52 18.23
N ALA A 136 -16.81 -19.84 19.35
CA ALA A 136 -18.02 -20.10 20.12
C ALA A 136 -19.12 -19.93 19.08
N VAL A 137 -19.64 -21.06 18.62
CA VAL A 137 -20.78 -21.12 17.72
C VAL A 137 -21.77 -20.23 18.43
N TRP A 138 -22.05 -19.07 17.83
CA TRP A 138 -23.32 -18.42 18.07
C TRP A 138 -24.28 -19.51 17.63
N LYS A 139 -24.75 -20.29 18.60
CA LYS A 139 -25.96 -21.02 18.40
C LYS A 139 -26.95 -19.88 18.18
N LEU A 140 -27.23 -19.59 16.92
CA LEU A 140 -28.58 -19.20 16.56
C LEU A 140 -29.39 -20.28 17.27
N ASP A 141 -30.06 -19.91 18.35
CA ASP A 141 -31.11 -20.76 18.87
C ASP A 141 -31.93 -21.21 17.66
N ASP A 142 -32.23 -22.51 17.61
CA ASP A 142 -33.05 -23.18 16.59
C ASP A 142 -34.50 -22.64 16.68
N THR A 143 -34.65 -21.33 16.46
CA THR A 143 -35.89 -20.56 16.56
C THR A 143 -35.87 -19.39 15.57
N VAL A 144 -35.05 -19.49 14.52
CA VAL A 144 -35.15 -18.64 13.31
C VAL A 144 -35.65 -19.43 12.10
N GLU A 145 -35.92 -20.73 12.25
CA GLU A 145 -36.68 -21.50 11.26
C GLU A 145 -38.17 -21.11 11.28
N GLU A 146 -38.71 -20.68 12.43
CA GLU A 146 -40.12 -20.23 12.53
C GLU A 146 -40.36 -18.82 11.97
N ALA A 147 -39.31 -18.01 11.80
CA ALA A 147 -39.44 -16.67 11.19
C ALA A 147 -39.49 -16.71 9.65
N TRP A 148 -38.98 -17.78 9.03
CA TRP A 148 -39.12 -18.05 7.59
C TRP A 148 -40.21 -19.07 7.25
N THR A 149 -40.86 -19.65 8.26
CA THR A 149 -42.05 -20.49 8.09
C THR A 149 -43.27 -19.83 8.74
N THR A 150 -43.51 -18.55 8.42
CA THR A 150 -44.86 -17.99 8.58
C THR A 150 -45.77 -18.74 7.62
N LYS A 151 -46.53 -19.68 8.17
CA LYS A 151 -47.72 -20.25 7.55
C LYS A 151 -48.66 -19.11 7.20
N GLY A 152 -48.64 -18.70 5.95
CA GLY A 152 -49.50 -17.66 5.40
C GLY A 152 -49.50 -17.80 3.89
N ASP A 153 -50.33 -18.74 3.42
CA ASP A 153 -50.83 -18.84 2.05
C ASP A 153 -49.76 -18.75 0.96
N ASP A 154 -49.22 -19.91 0.57
CA ASP A 154 -48.39 -20.09 -0.62
C ASP A 154 -49.21 -19.89 -1.91
N GLU A 155 -49.81 -18.71 -2.13
CA GLU A 155 -49.97 -18.18 -3.47
C GLU A 155 -48.66 -17.51 -3.86
N ILE A 156 -47.63 -18.33 -4.08
CA ILE A 156 -46.42 -17.91 -4.80
C ILE A 156 -46.92 -17.47 -6.18
N ILE A 157 -47.10 -16.16 -6.36
CA ILE A 157 -47.42 -15.58 -7.66
C ILE A 157 -46.25 -15.98 -8.57
N ASP A 158 -46.58 -16.72 -9.63
CA ASP A 158 -45.59 -17.16 -10.61
C ASP A 158 -44.81 -15.94 -11.12
N SER A 159 -43.49 -16.05 -11.21
CA SER A 159 -42.62 -14.98 -11.72
C SER A 159 -43.03 -14.50 -13.12
N ASP A 160 -43.75 -15.33 -13.88
CA ASP A 160 -44.32 -15.00 -15.18
C ASP A 160 -45.63 -14.18 -15.09
N MET A 161 -46.27 -14.08 -13.93
CA MET A 161 -47.42 -13.19 -13.65
C MET A 161 -47.00 -11.77 -13.23
N LEU A 162 -45.70 -11.50 -13.06
CA LEU A 162 -45.16 -10.18 -12.74
C LEU A 162 -44.77 -9.34 -13.97
N LEU A 163 -44.94 -9.87 -15.17
CA LEU A 163 -44.67 -9.19 -16.43
C LEU A 163 -45.97 -8.74 -17.09
N ASP A 164 -46.15 -7.41 -17.23
CA ASP A 164 -47.29 -6.85 -17.97
C ASP A 164 -47.02 -6.88 -19.49
N GLU A 165 -48.07 -6.80 -20.32
CA GLU A 165 -47.95 -6.75 -21.80
C GLU A 165 -47.02 -5.64 -22.31
N LYS A 166 -46.76 -4.60 -21.51
CA LYS A 166 -45.79 -3.55 -21.84
C LYS A 166 -44.34 -4.03 -21.76
N ASP A 167 -44.00 -4.88 -20.81
CA ASP A 167 -42.62 -5.38 -20.62
C ASP A 167 -42.24 -6.41 -21.70
N LEU A 168 -43.21 -7.12 -22.26
CA LEU A 168 -43.01 -8.05 -23.38
C LEU A 168 -42.80 -7.34 -24.73
N THR A 169 -43.10 -6.04 -24.83
CA THR A 169 -42.84 -5.30 -26.07
C THR A 169 -41.36 -5.00 -26.20
N LYS A 170 -40.71 -5.67 -27.17
CA LYS A 170 -39.36 -5.27 -27.60
C LYS A 170 -39.42 -3.80 -28.07
N PRO A 171 -38.52 -2.93 -27.60
CA PRO A 171 -38.49 -1.55 -28.08
C PRO A 171 -38.29 -1.53 -29.60
N ASP A 172 -39.14 -0.79 -30.31
CA ASP A 172 -39.16 -0.73 -31.77
C ASP A 172 -37.84 -0.13 -32.33
N GLU A 173 -37.30 -0.70 -33.40
CA GLU A 173 -35.96 -0.37 -33.95
C GLU A 173 -35.79 1.12 -34.33
N LYS A 174 -36.90 1.85 -34.51
CA LYS A 174 -36.88 3.30 -34.77
C LYS A 174 -36.59 4.15 -33.53
N SER A 175 -36.86 3.65 -32.33
CA SER A 175 -36.50 4.32 -31.06
C SER A 175 -34.99 4.20 -30.76
N LEU A 176 -34.34 3.17 -31.32
CA LEU A 176 -32.89 2.93 -31.21
C LEU A 176 -32.03 3.85 -32.09
N ARG A 177 -32.60 4.56 -33.08
CA ARG A 177 -31.86 5.54 -33.90
C ARG A 177 -31.91 6.90 -33.22
N GLY A 178 -30.85 7.23 -32.47
CA GLY A 178 -30.64 8.56 -31.91
C GLY A 178 -30.81 9.65 -32.97
N LYS A 179 -31.71 10.60 -32.72
CA LYS A 179 -31.93 11.78 -33.58
C LYS A 179 -30.70 12.68 -33.55
N TYR A 180 -29.78 12.50 -34.50
CA TYR A 180 -28.83 13.55 -34.86
C TYR A 180 -29.57 14.56 -35.75
N TYR A 181 -29.99 15.69 -35.18
CA TYR A 181 -30.43 16.84 -35.97
C TYR A 181 -29.20 17.52 -36.56
N ILE A 182 -28.96 17.32 -37.85
CA ILE A 182 -28.04 18.14 -38.63
C ILE A 182 -28.88 19.32 -39.15
N ALA A 183 -28.78 20.47 -38.49
CA ALA A 183 -29.39 21.70 -38.97
C ALA A 183 -28.52 22.26 -40.12
N ILE A 184 -28.94 22.01 -41.36
CA ILE A 184 -28.38 22.67 -42.54
C ILE A 184 -29.29 23.85 -42.87
N HIS A 185 -28.81 25.07 -42.61
CA HIS A 185 -29.43 26.32 -43.04
C HIS A 185 -28.88 26.66 -44.43
N LEU A 186 -29.73 26.63 -45.46
CA LEU A 186 -29.43 27.24 -46.76
C LEU A 186 -30.68 27.90 -47.34
N SER A 187 -30.54 29.23 -47.43
CA SER A 187 -31.14 30.24 -48.35
C SER A 187 -32.65 30.29 -48.53
#